data_AF-A0A9W8HL08-F1
#
_entry.id   AF-A0A9W8HL08-F1
#
_cell.length_a   1.000
_cell.length_b   1.000
_cell.length_c   1.000
_cell.angle_alpha   90.00
_cell.angle_beta   90.00
_cell.angle_gamma   90.00
#
_symmetry.space_group_name_H-M   'P 1'
#
loop_
_entity.id
_entity.type
_entity.pdbx_description
1 polymer ?
#
loop_
_entity_poly.entity_id
_entity_poly.type
_entity_poly.pdbx_seq_one_letter_code
_entity_poly.pdbx_strand_id
1 'polypeptide(L)'
;MGHHTFRYAVYPHQGSFNESSVVREAYQFNLPLVQLPVDFGAVSESTNIAGTKPLFTVEGAPNVVLDTVKKAEDGDGHIIVRLYEAYGGRAKATLSTSLDVAGQAHLTNILEEPTDSVNLVASAAGRMSAEIALKPFQIITLRLALRN
;
A
#
# COMPACT_ATOMS: atom_id res chain seq x y z
N MET A 1 -7.64 27.41 -29.85
CA MET A 1 -7.91 26.10 -30.48
C MET A 1 -6.61 25.32 -30.52
N GLY A 2 -6.63 24.06 -30.10
CA GLY A 2 -5.43 23.22 -29.96
C GLY A 2 -5.79 21.73 -29.93
N HIS A 3 -4.78 20.87 -29.88
CA HIS A 3 -4.98 19.42 -29.80
C HIS A 3 -5.21 18.98 -28.36
N HIS A 4 -6.19 18.10 -28.15
CA HIS A 4 -6.52 17.53 -26.85
C HIS A 4 -6.66 16.01 -26.97
N THR A 5 -6.12 15.29 -25.98
CA THR A 5 -6.25 13.83 -25.89
C THR A 5 -7.03 13.50 -24.63
N PHE A 6 -8.12 12.76 -24.79
CA PHE A 6 -8.97 12.29 -23.71
C PHE A 6 -8.87 10.77 -23.58
N ARG A 7 -8.81 10.29 -22.34
CA ARG A 7 -8.87 8.86 -22.01
C ARG A 7 -10.04 8.65 -21.06
N TYR A 8 -10.91 7.71 -21.38
CA TYR A 8 -12.01 7.28 -20.53
C TYR A 8 -12.23 5.78 -20.71
N ALA A 9 -12.92 5.17 -19.75
CA ALA A 9 -13.33 3.77 -19.81
C ALA A 9 -14.73 3.64 -19.23
N VAL A 10 -15.49 2.69 -19.75
CA VAL A 10 -16.76 2.25 -19.16
C VAL A 10 -16.52 0.86 -18.59
N TYR A 11 -16.71 0.69 -17.28
CA TYR A 11 -16.53 -0.58 -16.57
C TYR A 11 -17.87 -1.00 -15.96
N PRO A 12 -18.69 -1.78 -16.68
CA PRO A 12 -19.90 -2.38 -16.12
C PRO A 12 -19.52 -3.39 -15.04
N HIS A 13 -20.18 -3.32 -13.89
CA HIS A 13 -20.04 -4.30 -12.81
C HIS A 13 -21.40 -4.78 -12.34
N GLN A 14 -21.41 -5.92 -11.65
CA GLN A 14 -22.61 -6.42 -10.99
C GLN A 14 -22.67 -5.92 -9.54
N GLY A 15 -23.86 -5.98 -8.94
CA GLY A 15 -24.08 -5.57 -7.57
C GLY A 15 -23.98 -4.07 -7.36
N SER A 16 -23.91 -3.69 -6.09
CA SER A 16 -23.80 -2.31 -5.64
C SER A 16 -22.34 -1.82 -5.65
N PHE A 17 -22.13 -0.51 -5.49
CA PHE A 17 -20.80 0.11 -5.61
C PHE A 17 -19.78 -0.47 -4.62
N ASN A 18 -20.17 -0.76 -3.38
CA ASN A 18 -19.31 -1.34 -2.34
C ASN A 18 -18.99 -2.83 -2.54
N GLU A 19 -19.69 -3.51 -3.44
CA GLU A 19 -19.41 -4.88 -3.88
C GLU A 19 -18.55 -4.92 -5.15
N SER A 20 -18.28 -3.75 -5.74
CA SER A 20 -17.57 -3.63 -7.00
C SER A 20 -16.05 -3.53 -6.82
N SER A 21 -15.33 -3.72 -7.94
CA SER A 21 -13.88 -3.46 -8.03
C SER A 21 -13.57 -2.08 -8.62
N VAL A 22 -14.56 -1.19 -8.76
CA VAL A 22 -14.45 0.07 -9.54
C VAL A 22 -13.29 0.94 -9.09
N VAL A 23 -13.06 1.08 -7.79
CA VAL A 23 -11.93 1.88 -7.27
C VAL A 23 -10.60 1.30 -7.73
N ARG A 24 -10.42 -0.02 -7.60
CA ARG A 24 -9.21 -0.72 -8.03
C ARG A 24 -8.98 -0.61 -9.54
N GLU A 25 -10.03 -0.78 -10.35
CA GLU A 25 -9.93 -0.65 -11.81
C GLU A 25 -9.63 0.79 -12.24
N ALA A 26 -10.20 1.78 -11.54
CA ALA A 26 -9.89 3.18 -11.79
C ALA A 26 -8.40 3.50 -11.52
N TYR A 27 -7.81 2.97 -10.45
CA TYR A 27 -6.36 3.10 -10.24
C TYR A 27 -5.56 2.41 -11.34
N GLN A 28 -5.91 1.17 -11.74
CA GLN A 28 -5.21 0.46 -12.82
C GLN A 28 -5.29 1.20 -14.16
N PHE A 29 -6.41 1.88 -14.44
CA PHE A 29 -6.55 2.70 -15.65
C PHE A 29 -5.68 3.96 -15.62
N ASN A 30 -5.55 4.59 -14.45
CA ASN A 30 -4.85 5.87 -14.28
C ASN A 30 -3.36 5.73 -13.99
N LEU A 31 -2.90 4.57 -13.49
CA LEU A 31 -1.49 4.31 -13.17
C LEU A 31 -0.83 3.54 -14.32
N PRO A 32 0.05 4.18 -15.12
CA PRO A 32 0.74 3.50 -16.20
C PRO A 32 1.73 2.46 -15.65
N LEU A 33 1.88 1.36 -16.36
CA LEU A 33 2.90 0.35 -16.05
C LEU A 33 4.30 0.95 -16.29
N VAL A 34 5.20 0.69 -15.34
CA VAL A 34 6.61 1.05 -15.46
C VAL A 34 7.38 -0.17 -15.95
N GLN A 35 8.03 -0.04 -17.11
CA GLN A 35 8.93 -1.06 -17.64
C GLN A 35 10.36 -0.73 -17.23
N LEU A 36 11.04 -1.70 -16.62
CA LEU A 36 12.45 -1.59 -16.25
C LEU A 36 13.25 -2.65 -17.04
N PRO A 37 14.23 -2.25 -17.87
CA PRO A 37 15.11 -3.21 -18.51
C PRO A 37 15.98 -3.90 -17.44
N VAL A 38 16.14 -5.20 -17.59
CA VAL A 38 16.91 -6.03 -16.66
C VAL A 38 17.93 -6.83 -17.44
N ASP A 39 19.19 -6.79 -17.00
CA ASP A 39 20.25 -7.60 -17.59
C ASP A 39 20.21 -9.00 -16.98
N PHE A 40 19.69 -9.97 -17.74
CA PHE A 40 19.59 -11.36 -17.33
C PHE A 40 20.96 -12.05 -17.15
N GLY A 41 22.06 -11.47 -17.65
CA GLY A 41 23.42 -12.00 -17.47
C GLY A 41 24.03 -11.75 -16.09
N ALA A 42 23.47 -10.81 -15.31
CA ALA A 42 23.85 -10.51 -13.92
C ALA A 42 22.85 -11.09 -12.89
N VAL A 43 21.93 -11.95 -13.35
CA VAL A 43 20.89 -12.57 -12.54
C VAL A 43 21.41 -13.88 -11.96
N SER A 44 21.91 -13.82 -10.75
CA SER A 44 22.09 -14.98 -9.87
C SER A 44 20.71 -15.39 -9.30
N GLU A 45 20.55 -16.61 -8.78
CA GLU A 45 19.40 -16.98 -7.92
C GLU A 45 19.16 -15.95 -6.79
N SER A 46 20.20 -15.22 -6.39
CA SER A 46 20.12 -14.11 -5.43
C SER A 46 19.61 -12.78 -6.01
N THR A 47 19.70 -12.57 -7.32
CA THR A 47 19.17 -11.38 -8.01
C THR A 47 17.76 -11.73 -8.47
N ASN A 48 16.82 -11.66 -7.54
CA ASN A 48 15.49 -12.23 -7.70
C ASN A 48 14.58 -11.39 -8.62
N ILE A 49 14.87 -11.33 -9.92
CA ILE A 49 14.07 -10.56 -10.90
C ILE A 49 12.74 -11.27 -11.24
N ALA A 50 12.69 -12.60 -11.06
CA ALA A 50 11.47 -13.41 -11.26
C ALA A 50 10.66 -13.67 -9.96
N GLY A 51 11.17 -13.28 -8.79
CA GLY A 51 10.57 -13.56 -7.47
C GLY A 51 10.65 -12.39 -6.50
N THR A 52 10.57 -11.16 -6.99
CA THR A 52 10.41 -9.97 -6.15
C THR A 52 9.13 -10.09 -5.32
N LYS A 53 9.30 -10.37 -4.02
CA LYS A 53 8.18 -10.32 -3.08
C LYS A 53 7.70 -8.87 -2.98
N PRO A 54 6.39 -8.62 -2.96
CA PRO A 54 5.87 -7.27 -2.79
C PRO A 54 6.36 -6.67 -1.47
N LEU A 55 6.86 -5.43 -1.50
CA LEU A 55 7.32 -4.74 -0.29
C LEU A 55 6.19 -4.56 0.72
N PHE A 56 4.96 -4.39 0.25
CA PHE A 56 3.75 -4.25 1.05
C PHE A 56 2.61 -5.07 0.46
N THR A 57 1.82 -5.69 1.32
CA THR A 57 0.55 -6.34 0.97
C THR A 57 -0.51 -5.91 1.96
N VAL A 58 -1.76 -5.82 1.48
CA VAL A 58 -2.94 -5.58 2.31
C VAL A 58 -3.92 -6.72 2.03
N GLU A 59 -4.29 -7.44 3.07
CA GLU A 59 -5.14 -8.63 2.98
C GLU A 59 -6.37 -8.50 3.89
N GLY A 60 -7.40 -9.30 3.64
CA GLY A 60 -8.60 -9.39 4.49
C GLY A 60 -9.68 -8.33 4.25
N ALA A 61 -9.38 -7.26 3.50
CA ALA A 61 -10.36 -6.20 3.21
C ALA A 61 -10.18 -5.60 1.81
N PRO A 62 -10.98 -5.99 0.80
CA PRO A 62 -10.88 -5.43 -0.56
C PRO A 62 -11.26 -3.94 -0.64
N ASN A 63 -11.90 -3.41 0.42
CA ASN A 63 -12.27 -2.01 0.56
C ASN A 63 -11.17 -1.12 1.17
N VAL A 64 -10.01 -1.68 1.54
CA VAL A 64 -8.86 -0.92 2.04
C VAL A 64 -7.84 -0.74 0.93
N VAL A 65 -7.52 0.51 0.62
CA VAL A 65 -6.56 0.88 -0.42
C VAL A 65 -5.26 1.36 0.24
N LEU A 66 -4.15 0.74 -0.14
CA LEU A 66 -2.80 1.25 0.11
C LEU A 66 -2.53 2.37 -0.91
N ASP A 67 -2.63 3.61 -0.47
CA ASP A 67 -2.61 4.77 -1.37
C ASP A 67 -1.21 5.37 -1.54
N THR A 68 -0.50 5.55 -0.43
CA THR A 68 0.81 6.21 -0.43
C THR A 68 1.83 5.37 0.32
N VAL A 69 3.01 5.20 -0.28
CA VAL A 69 4.23 4.74 0.39
C VAL A 69 5.33 5.73 0.05
N LYS A 70 5.93 6.37 1.05
CA LYS A 70 7.02 7.33 0.86
C LYS A 70 8.00 7.31 2.04
N LYS A 71 9.14 7.97 1.89
CA LYS A 71 10.01 8.28 3.04
C LYS A 71 9.39 9.39 3.88
N ALA A 72 9.63 9.34 5.19
CA ALA A 72 9.32 10.44 6.10
C ALA A 72 10.04 11.72 5.67
N GLU A 73 9.37 12.86 5.83
CA GLU A 73 9.87 14.17 5.37
C GLU A 73 10.97 14.74 6.27
N ASP A 74 11.07 14.29 7.51
CA ASP A 74 12.09 14.73 8.48
C ASP A 74 13.46 14.08 8.28
N GLY A 75 13.60 13.18 7.29
CA GLY A 75 14.89 12.67 6.83
C GLY A 75 15.50 11.56 7.68
N ASP A 76 14.77 11.01 8.66
CA ASP A 76 15.24 9.91 9.50
C ASP A 76 15.28 8.54 8.77
N GLY A 77 14.79 8.50 7.53
CA GLY A 77 14.77 7.31 6.70
C GLY A 77 13.60 6.37 6.97
N HIS A 78 12.70 6.70 7.88
CA HIS A 78 11.48 5.93 8.15
C HIS A 78 10.53 5.98 6.95
N ILE A 79 9.61 5.01 6.90
CA ILE A 79 8.64 4.86 5.81
C ILE A 79 7.26 5.26 6.30
N ILE A 80 6.61 6.13 5.54
CA ILE A 80 5.22 6.54 5.72
C ILE A 80 4.34 5.74 4.79
N VAL A 81 3.29 5.13 5.36
CA VAL A 81 2.32 4.30 4.66
C VAL A 81 0.92 4.83 4.94
N ARG A 82 0.20 5.25 3.90
CA ARG A 82 -1.17 5.75 4.02
C ARG A 82 -2.16 4.76 3.42
N LEU A 83 -3.19 4.45 4.20
CA LEU A 83 -4.30 3.62 3.77
C LEU A 83 -5.63 4.33 3.98
N TYR A 84 -6.62 4.00 3.17
CA TYR A 84 -7.98 4.48 3.39
C TYR A 84 -9.04 3.41 3.09
N GLU A 85 -10.22 3.59 3.66
CA GLU A 85 -11.40 2.79 3.36
C GLU A 85 -12.21 3.47 2.24
N ALA A 86 -12.43 2.75 1.14
CA ALA A 86 -12.88 3.35 -0.12
C ALA A 86 -14.41 3.36 -0.33
N TYR A 87 -15.17 2.56 0.42
CA TYR A 87 -16.57 2.27 0.11
C TYR A 87 -17.56 2.67 1.22
N GLY A 88 -17.10 3.37 2.26
CA GLY A 88 -17.92 3.83 3.39
C GLY A 88 -18.24 2.73 4.40
N GLY A 89 -17.51 1.62 4.37
CA GLY A 89 -17.68 0.48 5.28
C GLY A 89 -16.75 0.50 6.50
N ARG A 90 -16.89 -0.51 7.35
CA ARG A 90 -15.85 -0.85 8.33
C ARG A 90 -14.97 -1.94 7.74
N ALA A 91 -13.66 -1.86 7.97
CA ALA A 91 -12.71 -2.84 7.48
C ALA A 91 -11.79 -3.32 8.60
N LYS A 92 -11.40 -4.59 8.54
CA LYS A 92 -10.26 -5.14 9.26
C LYS A 92 -9.31 -5.73 8.22
N ALA A 93 -8.11 -5.20 8.15
CA ALA A 93 -7.11 -5.62 7.17
C ALA A 93 -5.81 -5.98 7.87
N THR A 94 -5.01 -6.80 7.19
CA THR A 94 -3.64 -7.09 7.60
C THR A 94 -2.70 -6.39 6.64
N LEU A 95 -1.93 -5.42 7.15
CA LEU A 95 -0.82 -4.81 6.42
C LEU A 95 0.44 -5.62 6.70
N SER A 96 1.09 -6.16 5.67
CA SER A 96 2.34 -6.89 5.82
C SER A 96 3.45 -6.27 4.98
N THR A 97 4.65 -6.15 5.55
CA THR A 97 5.84 -5.66 4.86
C THR A 97 7.00 -6.65 4.91
N SER A 98 7.79 -6.70 3.84
CA SER A 98 9.08 -7.41 3.82
C SER A 98 10.28 -6.51 4.13
N LEU A 99 10.04 -5.23 4.45
CA LEU A 99 11.10 -4.35 4.94
C LEU A 99 11.50 -4.78 6.36
N ASP A 100 12.79 -4.63 6.68
CA ASP A 100 13.28 -4.80 8.04
C ASP A 100 12.90 -3.59 8.86
N VAL A 101 11.81 -3.71 9.63
CA VAL A 101 11.22 -2.65 10.44
C VAL A 101 11.24 -3.03 11.92
N ALA A 102 11.21 -2.01 12.78
CA ALA A 102 10.98 -2.20 14.19
C ALA A 102 9.66 -2.96 14.43
N GLY A 103 9.58 -3.69 15.55
CA GLY A 103 8.36 -4.40 15.97
C GLY A 103 7.19 -3.49 16.37
N GLN A 104 7.34 -2.18 16.22
CA GLN A 104 6.33 -1.19 16.50
C GLN A 104 6.35 -0.13 15.39
N ALA A 105 5.16 0.26 14.97
CA ALA A 105 4.90 1.41 14.13
C ALA A 105 4.04 2.42 14.89
N HIS A 106 3.92 3.61 14.34
CA HIS A 106 3.08 4.65 14.92
C HIS A 106 2.01 5.07 13.93
N LEU A 107 0.76 5.19 14.39
CA LEU A 107 -0.24 5.98 13.70
C LEU A 107 0.21 7.44 13.73
N THR A 108 -0.05 8.17 12.66
CA THR A 108 0.27 9.58 12.56
C THR A 108 -0.91 10.41 12.10
N ASN A 109 -0.84 11.71 12.39
CA ASN A 109 -1.66 12.67 11.68
C ASN A 109 -1.15 12.87 10.23
N ILE A 110 -1.79 13.78 9.49
CA ILE A 110 -1.42 14.06 8.09
C ILE A 110 -0.01 14.68 7.95
N LEU A 111 0.52 15.26 9.03
CA LEU A 111 1.86 15.86 9.13
C LEU A 111 2.92 14.88 9.64
N GLU A 112 2.62 13.57 9.69
CA GLU A 112 3.56 12.50 10.09
C GLU A 112 3.97 12.52 11.57
N GLU A 113 3.24 13.28 12.39
CA GLU A 113 3.46 13.35 13.83
C GLU A 113 2.83 12.11 14.51
N PRO A 114 3.62 11.32 15.28
CA PRO A 114 3.14 10.13 15.96
C PRO A 114 2.01 10.41 16.95
N THR A 115 1.05 9.49 17.02
CA THR A 115 -0.11 9.56 17.92
C THR A 115 -0.19 8.30 18.77
N ASP A 116 -0.64 7.20 18.17
CA ASP A 116 -0.77 5.90 18.82
C ASP A 116 0.24 4.90 18.26
N SER A 117 0.56 3.86 19.04
CA SER A 117 1.44 2.78 18.60
C SER A 117 0.64 1.58 18.08
N VAL A 118 1.16 0.94 17.03
CA VAL A 118 0.65 -0.30 16.44
C VAL A 118 1.77 -1.33 16.46
N ASN A 119 1.51 -2.48 17.08
CA ASN A 119 2.49 -3.55 17.14
C ASN A 119 2.55 -4.29 15.80
N LEU A 120 3.78 -4.63 15.38
CA LEU A 120 4.01 -5.53 14.26
C LEU A 120 4.48 -6.89 14.78
N VAL A 121 3.88 -7.93 14.23
CA VAL A 121 4.21 -9.31 14.54
C VAL A 121 4.91 -9.94 13.35
N ALA A 122 6.01 -10.64 13.60
CA ALA A 122 6.69 -11.42 12.58
C ALA A 122 5.82 -12.63 12.18
N SER A 123 5.56 -12.77 10.88
CA SER A 123 4.90 -13.94 10.30
C SER A 123 5.91 -15.08 10.09
N ALA A 124 5.42 -16.32 9.98
CA ALA A 124 6.25 -17.49 9.64
C ALA A 124 7.00 -17.34 8.30
N ALA A 125 6.54 -16.45 7.41
CA ALA A 125 7.17 -16.14 6.14
C ALA A 125 8.24 -15.02 6.22
N GLY A 126 8.60 -14.57 7.43
CA GLY A 126 9.62 -13.54 7.66
C GLY A 126 9.16 -12.11 7.37
N ARG A 127 7.86 -11.87 7.19
CA ARG A 127 7.28 -10.51 7.01
C ARG A 127 6.77 -9.96 8.33
N MET A 128 6.90 -8.65 8.55
CA MET A 128 6.28 -7.95 9.67
C MET A 128 4.84 -7.56 9.32
N SER A 129 3.87 -7.85 10.19
CA SER A 129 2.45 -7.63 9.92
C SER A 129 1.76 -6.88 11.05
N ALA A 130 0.84 -5.98 10.69
CA ALA A 130 -0.03 -5.26 11.62
C ALA A 130 -1.49 -5.48 11.24
N GLU A 131 -2.32 -5.78 12.23
CA GLU A 131 -3.77 -5.72 12.08
C GLU A 131 -4.22 -4.26 12.19
N ILE A 132 -4.99 -3.80 11.21
CA ILE A 132 -5.53 -2.45 11.16
C ILE A 132 -7.04 -2.51 11.01
N ALA A 133 -7.73 -1.58 11.68
CA ALA A 133 -9.16 -1.42 11.56
C ALA A 133 -9.48 0.00 11.08
N LEU A 134 -10.30 0.10 10.04
CA LEU A 134 -10.72 1.38 9.47
C LEU A 134 -12.24 1.55 9.64
N LYS A 135 -12.64 2.78 9.98
CA LYS A 135 -14.03 3.26 9.98
C LYS A 135 -14.42 3.72 8.57
N PRO A 136 -15.72 3.95 8.29
CA PRO A 136 -16.19 4.49 7.02
C PRO A 136 -15.39 5.70 6.56
N PHE A 137 -14.81 5.63 5.34
CA PHE A 137 -13.99 6.69 4.73
C PHE A 137 -12.79 7.16 5.56
N GLN A 138 -12.36 6.37 6.54
CA GLN A 138 -11.22 6.74 7.37
C GLN A 138 -9.93 6.65 6.55
N ILE A 139 -9.09 7.66 6.71
CA ILE A 139 -7.68 7.64 6.30
C ILE A 139 -6.84 7.36 7.54
N ILE A 140 -5.91 6.42 7.44
CA ILE A 140 -4.89 6.18 8.46
C ILE A 140 -3.52 6.35 7.82
N THR A 141 -2.57 6.89 8.58
CA THR A 141 -1.18 6.98 8.17
C THR A 141 -0.34 6.28 9.23
N LEU A 142 0.55 5.40 8.80
CA LEU A 142 1.48 4.64 9.63
C LEU A 142 2.91 5.08 9.32
N ARG A 143 3.70 5.26 10.37
CA ARG A 143 5.15 5.49 10.30
C ARG A 143 5.86 4.22 10.77
N LEU A 144 6.65 3.64 9.88
CA LEU A 144 7.44 2.44 10.08
C LEU A 144 8.92 2.81 10.24
N ALA A 145 9.50 2.50 11.40
CA ALA A 145 10.93 2.68 11.62
C ALA A 145 11.72 1.54 10.98
N LEU A 146 12.67 1.85 10.09
CA LEU A 146 13.58 0.85 9.52
C LEU A 146 14.65 0.47 10.54
N ARG A 147 15.03 -0.81 10.59
CA ARG A 147 16.21 -1.25 11.34
C ARG A 147 17.42 -1.13 10.41
N ASN A 148 18.39 -0.33 10.83
CA ASN A 148 19.69 -0.20 10.14
C ASN A 148 20.68 -1.25 10.64
#